data_AF-A0A1Y1BA03-F1
#
_entry.id   AF-A0A1Y1BA03-F1
#
_cell.length_a   1.000
_cell.length_b   1.000
_cell.length_c   1.000
_cell.angle_alpha   90.00
_cell.angle_beta   90.00
_cell.angle_gamma   90.00
#
_symmetry.space_group_name_H-M   'P 1'
#
loop_
_entity.id
_entity.type
_entity.pdbx_description
1 polymer ?
#
loop_
_entity_poly.entity_id
_entity_poly.type
_entity_poly.pdbx_seq_one_letter_code
_entity_poly.pdbx_strand_id
1 'polypeptide(L)'
;MRLPSLSLIALSLLSASSYAVENGSPVDWQQYNDAVRLENPTGGNCTATLIAGHYAITAGHCLEETGIDRLITNDGNTILLSNQWLSPEYTDEYGRRAKDVGIIRVNDPVDYRHIQFLNIDEQNEGEPMVIRGFGGTVDSLNQADFTFSNYHWGDHYTVYADMIDDSHTTGGDSGAAWTINKNGNEEIFAIHNGKLTNPDTMERSAYGTTIQSVQDFITETIDGWHYPTLADTDTDGKATITIQSLHRDDVVDTAWGDNITIIGGSCLDGLIKPFDKCTYDIESDGTQGELYLTDNEVIHINKPIENTGGGDGGNNNTDNDDSGGSMGFWPLLLLGIATLRRKR
;
A
#
# COMPACT_ATOMS: atom_id res chain seq x y z
N MET A 1 40.97 45.36 -23.11
CA MET A 1 40.57 43.95 -23.33
C MET A 1 39.59 43.58 -22.24
N ARG A 2 38.31 43.38 -22.59
CA ARG A 2 37.24 43.02 -21.66
C ARG A 2 36.92 41.55 -21.89
N LEU A 3 37.10 40.72 -20.86
CA LEU A 3 36.61 39.34 -20.85
C LEU A 3 35.07 39.38 -20.83
N PRO A 4 34.37 38.55 -21.63
CA PRO A 4 32.94 38.40 -21.50
C PRO A 4 32.64 37.55 -20.27
N SER A 5 31.72 38.05 -19.44
CA SER A 5 31.12 37.35 -18.32
C SER A 5 30.45 36.07 -18.83
N LEU A 6 30.99 34.90 -18.45
CA LEU A 6 30.34 33.62 -18.68
C LEU A 6 29.08 33.55 -17.82
N SER A 7 27.97 33.18 -18.47
CA SER A 7 26.67 32.87 -17.89
C SER A 7 26.77 31.97 -16.65
N LEU A 8 26.20 32.46 -15.56
CA LEU A 8 26.03 31.73 -14.30
C LEU A 8 24.52 31.60 -14.02
N ILE A 9 23.76 31.10 -15.01
CA ILE A 9 22.31 30.87 -14.90
C ILE A 9 21.94 29.66 -15.76
N ALA A 10 22.28 28.45 -15.31
CA ALA A 10 21.73 27.19 -15.84
C ALA A 10 22.07 25.98 -14.93
N LEU A 11 22.01 26.15 -13.60
CA LEU A 11 22.29 25.05 -12.65
C LEU A 11 21.28 25.02 -11.49
N SER A 12 20.00 25.22 -11.79
CA SER A 12 18.94 25.19 -10.77
C SER A 12 17.66 24.47 -11.23
N LEU A 13 17.78 23.50 -12.16
CA LEU A 13 16.65 22.70 -12.66
C LEU A 13 16.84 21.18 -12.56
N LEU A 14 17.81 20.74 -11.75
CA LEU A 14 17.88 19.36 -11.28
C LEU A 14 17.57 19.35 -9.79
N SER A 15 16.39 19.86 -9.43
CA SER A 15 15.73 19.40 -8.21
C SER A 15 15.36 17.94 -8.49
N ALA A 16 16.25 17.03 -8.08
CA ALA A 16 15.91 15.62 -7.98
C ALA A 16 14.65 15.56 -7.11
N SER A 17 13.52 15.16 -7.71
CA SER A 17 12.37 14.74 -6.94
C SER A 17 12.88 13.66 -5.99
N SER A 18 12.80 13.87 -4.67
CA SER A 18 13.01 12.75 -3.77
C SER A 18 11.90 11.75 -4.11
N TYR A 19 12.26 10.55 -4.52
CA TYR A 19 11.30 9.47 -4.77
C TYR A 19 11.04 8.72 -3.44
N ALA A 20 9.82 8.27 -3.15
CA ALA A 20 9.59 7.19 -2.19
C ALA A 20 10.26 5.95 -2.71
N VAL A 21 10.95 5.20 -1.85
CA VAL A 21 12.11 4.45 -2.31
C VAL A 21 13.02 5.36 -3.17
N GLU A 22 14.07 5.91 -2.59
CA GLU A 22 14.97 6.79 -3.36
C GLU A 22 15.62 5.97 -4.49
N ASN A 23 15.53 6.48 -5.73
CA ASN A 23 15.86 5.79 -7.00
C ASN A 23 14.99 4.57 -7.34
N GLY A 24 13.84 4.39 -6.69
CA GLY A 24 12.83 3.41 -7.06
C GLY A 24 12.06 3.78 -8.34
N SER A 25 11.13 2.91 -8.72
CA SER A 25 10.24 3.14 -9.86
C SER A 25 8.82 3.44 -9.37
N PRO A 26 8.14 4.46 -9.93
CA PRO A 26 6.75 4.73 -9.59
C PRO A 26 5.87 3.60 -10.11
N VAL A 27 4.88 3.21 -9.30
CA VAL A 27 3.85 2.23 -9.66
C VAL A 27 2.48 2.89 -9.65
N ASP A 28 1.55 2.35 -10.44
CA ASP A 28 0.17 2.81 -10.43
C ASP A 28 -0.50 2.39 -9.12
N TRP A 29 -0.71 3.34 -8.21
CA TRP A 29 -1.33 3.09 -6.92
C TRP A 29 -2.74 2.49 -7.06
N GLN A 30 -3.45 2.79 -8.15
CA GLN A 30 -4.76 2.17 -8.41
C GLN A 30 -4.67 0.64 -8.54
N GLN A 31 -3.53 0.10 -8.99
CA GLN A 31 -3.30 -1.34 -9.14
C GLN A 31 -2.87 -2.02 -7.83
N TYR A 32 -2.43 -1.25 -6.84
CA TYR A 32 -2.00 -1.69 -5.51
C TYR A 32 -2.81 -0.95 -4.44
N ASN A 33 -4.13 -0.96 -4.60
CA ASN A 33 -5.05 -0.15 -3.80
C ASN A 33 -5.27 -0.67 -2.37
N ASP A 34 -4.62 -1.76 -2.00
CA ASP A 34 -4.41 -2.21 -0.63
C ASP A 34 -3.26 -1.47 0.07
N ALA A 35 -2.28 -0.94 -0.66
CA ALA A 35 -1.27 -0.05 -0.08
C ALA A 35 -1.91 1.29 0.28
N VAL A 36 -1.64 1.79 1.48
CA VAL A 36 -2.22 3.04 1.99
C VAL A 36 -1.19 3.87 2.70
N ARG A 37 -1.41 5.18 2.71
CA ARG A 37 -0.54 6.13 3.40
C ARG A 37 -1.12 6.46 4.75
N LEU A 38 -0.30 6.40 5.79
CA LEU A 38 -0.67 6.85 7.12
C LEU A 38 -0.10 8.24 7.35
N GLU A 39 -0.89 9.11 7.99
CA GLU A 39 -0.48 10.49 8.24
C GLU A 39 -0.84 10.98 9.63
N ASN A 40 -0.10 12.00 10.05
CA ASN A 40 -0.49 12.94 11.10
C ASN A 40 -0.38 14.37 10.53
N PRO A 41 -1.43 15.21 10.64
CA PRO A 41 -1.41 16.60 10.17
C PRO A 41 -0.30 17.47 10.76
N THR A 42 0.23 17.09 11.92
CA THR A 42 1.30 17.80 12.64
C THR A 42 2.69 17.32 12.25
N GLY A 43 2.79 16.30 11.39
CA GLY A 43 4.04 15.75 10.85
C GLY A 43 4.15 14.24 11.11
N GLY A 44 4.66 13.51 10.13
CA GLY A 44 4.81 12.05 10.18
C GLY A 44 3.99 11.37 9.09
N ASN A 45 4.66 10.52 8.32
CA ASN A 45 4.03 9.65 7.34
C ASN A 45 4.62 8.24 7.47
N CYS A 46 3.78 7.25 7.22
CA CYS A 46 4.18 5.85 7.08
C CYS A 46 3.40 5.19 5.96
N THR A 47 3.83 3.99 5.61
CA THR A 47 3.10 3.09 4.71
C THR A 47 2.40 2.01 5.53
N ALA A 48 1.23 1.56 5.07
CA ALA A 48 0.56 0.40 5.59
C ALA A 48 -0.10 -0.40 4.46
N THR A 49 -0.50 -1.63 4.74
CA THR A 49 -1.24 -2.49 3.81
C THR A 49 -2.58 -2.88 4.43
N LEU A 50 -3.67 -2.63 3.70
CA LEU A 50 -5.03 -3.02 4.08
C LEU A 50 -5.14 -4.55 4.16
N ILE A 51 -5.73 -5.01 5.25
CA ILE A 51 -6.02 -6.41 5.51
C ILE A 51 -7.41 -6.53 6.15
N ALA A 52 -8.08 -7.66 5.93
CA ALA A 52 -9.38 -7.98 6.54
C ALA A 52 -10.44 -6.85 6.48
N GLY A 53 -10.51 -6.09 5.39
CA GLY A 53 -11.54 -5.08 5.09
C GLY A 53 -11.47 -3.78 5.91
N HIS A 54 -11.30 -3.89 7.22
CA HIS A 54 -11.32 -2.78 8.18
C HIS A 54 -9.95 -2.50 8.80
N TYR A 55 -8.95 -3.34 8.54
CA TYR A 55 -7.67 -3.28 9.20
C TYR A 55 -6.57 -2.86 8.23
N ALA A 56 -5.47 -2.35 8.76
CA ALA A 56 -4.22 -2.26 8.02
C ALA A 56 -3.06 -2.65 8.94
N ILE A 57 -2.04 -3.29 8.36
CA ILE A 57 -0.80 -3.64 9.05
C ILE A 57 0.31 -2.65 8.67
N THR A 58 1.10 -2.26 9.67
CA THR A 58 2.20 -1.27 9.54
C THR A 58 3.27 -1.54 10.60
N ALA A 59 4.28 -0.67 10.70
CA ALA A 59 5.27 -0.74 11.77
C ALA A 59 4.71 -0.19 13.09
N GLY A 60 5.07 -0.79 14.22
CA GLY A 60 4.61 -0.34 15.53
C GLY A 60 5.06 1.09 15.85
N HIS A 61 6.28 1.45 15.47
CA HIS A 61 6.79 2.80 15.71
C HIS A 61 6.04 3.89 14.93
N CYS A 62 5.37 3.53 13.83
CA CYS A 62 4.47 4.45 13.15
C CYS A 62 3.32 4.86 14.08
N LEU A 63 2.78 3.92 14.85
CA LEU A 63 1.64 4.16 15.75
C LEU A 63 2.08 4.83 17.06
N GLU A 64 3.22 4.42 17.61
CA GLU A 64 3.72 4.97 18.88
C GLU A 64 4.34 6.38 18.74
N GLU A 65 5.15 6.60 17.72
CA GLU A 65 6.08 7.74 17.70
C GLU A 65 5.63 8.90 16.81
N THR A 66 4.82 8.62 15.78
CA THR A 66 4.44 9.63 14.80
C THR A 66 3.08 10.26 15.07
N GLY A 67 2.27 9.67 15.96
CA GLY A 67 0.92 10.15 16.28
C GLY A 67 -0.06 10.05 15.11
N ILE A 68 0.15 9.09 14.20
CA ILE A 68 -0.75 8.79 13.08
C ILE A 68 -2.20 8.69 13.58
N ASP A 69 -3.09 9.43 12.91
CA ASP A 69 -4.52 9.50 13.25
C ASP A 69 -5.45 9.23 12.06
N ARG A 70 -4.88 9.12 10.86
CA ARG A 70 -5.62 8.88 9.62
C ARG A 70 -4.88 8.00 8.63
N LEU A 71 -5.67 7.41 7.76
CA LEU A 71 -5.28 6.63 6.59
C LEU A 71 -5.74 7.37 5.33
N ILE A 72 -4.91 7.36 4.28
CA ILE A 72 -5.20 7.90 2.96
C ILE A 72 -5.17 6.76 1.93
N THR A 73 -6.24 6.63 1.16
CA THR A 73 -6.41 5.65 0.08
C THR A 73 -6.01 6.21 -1.29
N ASN A 74 -5.94 5.34 -2.30
CA ASN A 74 -5.49 5.68 -3.66
C ASN A 74 -6.37 6.72 -4.38
N ASP A 75 -7.63 6.86 -3.97
CA ASP A 75 -8.58 7.85 -4.46
C ASP A 75 -8.50 9.20 -3.70
N GLY A 76 -7.58 9.30 -2.73
CA GLY A 76 -7.38 10.48 -1.91
C GLY A 76 -8.36 10.59 -0.72
N ASN A 77 -9.20 9.58 -0.47
CA ASN A 77 -10.06 9.59 0.69
C ASN A 77 -9.24 9.53 1.98
N THR A 78 -9.64 10.35 2.95
CA THR A 78 -9.03 10.39 4.28
C THR A 78 -9.95 9.74 5.28
N ILE A 79 -9.48 8.67 5.92
CA ILE A 79 -10.26 7.87 6.87
C ILE A 79 -9.62 8.00 8.25
N LEU A 80 -10.42 8.35 9.26
CA LEU A 80 -9.95 8.43 10.64
C LEU A 80 -9.81 7.03 11.24
N LEU A 81 -8.72 6.82 11.99
CA LEU A 81 -8.49 5.57 12.69
C LEU A 81 -9.44 5.45 13.88
N SER A 82 -10.05 4.27 14.03
CA SER A 82 -10.93 3.95 15.15
C SER A 82 -10.21 3.26 16.29
N ASN A 83 -9.18 2.46 15.98
CA ASN A 83 -8.35 1.81 16.99
C ASN A 83 -6.96 1.46 16.44
N GLN A 84 -6.02 1.23 17.35
CA GLN A 84 -4.62 0.93 17.06
C GLN A 84 -4.07 -0.06 18.10
N TRP A 85 -3.26 -1.02 17.65
CA TRP A 85 -2.61 -2.01 18.50
C TRP A 85 -1.13 -2.11 18.15
N LEU A 86 -0.29 -2.21 19.17
CA LEU A 86 1.12 -2.54 19.05
C LEU A 86 1.31 -4.02 19.36
N SER A 87 2.25 -4.68 18.68
CA SER A 87 2.64 -6.04 19.04
C SER A 87 3.03 -6.11 20.53
N PRO A 88 2.62 -7.16 21.28
CA PRO A 88 2.95 -7.30 22.70
C PRO A 88 4.45 -7.23 23.01
N GLU A 89 5.30 -7.59 22.05
CA GLU A 89 6.77 -7.53 22.13
C GLU A 89 7.33 -6.44 21.21
N TYR A 90 6.60 -5.33 21.04
CA TYR A 90 7.05 -4.15 20.31
C TYR A 90 8.39 -3.62 20.86
N THR A 91 8.58 -3.66 22.18
CA THR A 91 9.87 -3.40 22.82
C THR A 91 10.40 -4.64 23.53
N ASP A 92 11.72 -4.82 23.50
CA ASP A 92 12.40 -5.87 24.28
C ASP A 92 12.61 -5.45 25.75
N GLU A 93 13.22 -6.34 26.54
CA GLU A 93 13.55 -6.11 27.95
C GLU A 93 14.49 -4.90 28.21
N TYR A 94 15.15 -4.38 27.16
CA TYR A 94 16.02 -3.22 27.20
C TYR A 94 15.34 -1.95 26.66
N GLY A 95 14.06 -2.01 26.28
CA GLY A 95 13.31 -0.90 25.71
C GLY A 95 13.70 -0.58 24.26
N ARG A 96 14.34 -1.51 23.55
CA ARG A 96 14.66 -1.37 22.12
C ARG A 96 13.50 -1.91 21.29
N ARG A 97 13.25 -1.35 20.11
CA ARG A 97 12.26 -1.90 19.16
C ARG A 97 12.63 -3.34 18.82
N ALA A 98 11.69 -4.25 19.01
CA ALA A 98 11.83 -5.68 18.75
C ALA A 98 10.84 -6.12 17.66
N LYS A 99 9.66 -6.62 18.01
CA LYS A 99 8.62 -6.98 17.05
C LYS A 99 7.85 -5.74 16.61
N ASP A 100 8.51 -4.93 15.78
CA ASP A 100 8.04 -3.63 15.33
C ASP A 100 6.90 -3.74 14.29
N VAL A 101 5.73 -4.16 14.75
CA VAL A 101 4.51 -4.29 13.96
C VAL A 101 3.35 -3.69 14.73
N GLY A 102 2.48 -2.99 14.01
CA GLY A 102 1.24 -2.44 14.50
C GLY A 102 0.08 -2.78 13.57
N ILE A 103 -1.12 -2.84 14.13
CA ILE A 103 -2.37 -3.00 13.40
C ILE A 103 -3.23 -1.78 13.71
N ILE A 104 -3.86 -1.23 12.68
CA ILE A 104 -4.86 -0.17 12.82
C ILE A 104 -6.21 -0.68 12.35
N ARG A 105 -7.27 -0.06 12.84
CA ARG A 105 -8.65 -0.32 12.40
C ARG A 105 -9.35 0.97 12.04
N VAL A 106 -10.23 0.91 11.05
CA VAL A 106 -11.18 1.95 10.67
C VAL A 106 -12.61 1.49 10.94
N ASN A 107 -13.58 2.42 11.01
CA ASN A 107 -14.96 2.07 11.33
C ASN A 107 -15.67 1.36 10.18
N ASP A 108 -15.53 1.90 8.98
CA ASP A 108 -16.17 1.40 7.77
C ASP A 108 -15.16 0.59 6.94
N PRO A 109 -15.59 -0.45 6.22
CA PRO A 109 -14.68 -1.22 5.37
C PRO A 109 -14.11 -0.34 4.26
N VAL A 110 -12.87 -0.61 3.88
CA VAL A 110 -12.20 0.08 2.77
C VAL A 110 -12.32 -0.78 1.51
N ASP A 111 -12.66 -0.14 0.40
CA ASP A 111 -12.78 -0.79 -0.90
C ASP A 111 -11.39 -0.99 -1.54
N TYR A 112 -10.99 -2.24 -1.77
CA TYR A 112 -9.77 -2.60 -2.46
C TYR A 112 -9.92 -3.94 -3.21
N ARG A 113 -9.15 -4.08 -4.30
CA ARG A 113 -9.19 -5.25 -5.21
C ARG A 113 -7.89 -6.04 -5.14
N HIS A 114 -6.78 -5.32 -5.11
CA HIS A 114 -5.48 -5.92 -4.94
C HIS A 114 -5.36 -6.48 -3.52
N ILE A 115 -4.78 -7.66 -3.37
CA ILE A 115 -4.59 -8.28 -2.07
C ILE A 115 -3.22 -8.98 -2.02
N GLN A 116 -2.52 -8.78 -0.92
CA GLN A 116 -1.26 -9.43 -0.61
C GLN A 116 -1.44 -10.29 0.64
N PHE A 117 -1.35 -11.62 0.50
CA PHE A 117 -1.62 -12.54 1.61
C PHE A 117 -0.45 -12.63 2.60
N LEU A 118 -0.73 -12.89 3.86
CA LEU A 118 0.29 -13.01 4.88
C LEU A 118 1.00 -14.38 4.79
N ASN A 119 2.32 -14.39 4.81
CA ASN A 119 3.14 -15.59 4.71
C ASN A 119 3.99 -15.79 5.97
N ILE A 120 3.85 -16.96 6.56
CA ILE A 120 4.51 -17.38 7.80
C ILE A 120 5.64 -18.39 7.56
N ASP A 121 5.89 -18.74 6.30
CA ASP A 121 6.97 -19.63 5.91
C ASP A 121 8.33 -18.94 6.02
N GLU A 122 9.38 -19.74 6.20
CA GLU A 122 10.75 -19.25 6.12
C GLU A 122 11.12 -18.89 4.68
N GLN A 123 11.89 -17.81 4.54
CA GLN A 123 12.39 -17.31 3.26
C GLN A 123 13.82 -17.77 3.01
N ASN A 124 14.19 -17.92 1.74
CA ASN A 124 15.52 -18.37 1.36
C ASN A 124 16.42 -17.18 0.99
N GLU A 125 17.68 -17.22 1.40
CA GLU A 125 18.69 -16.25 0.98
C GLU A 125 18.72 -16.13 -0.56
N GLY A 126 18.75 -14.89 -1.05
CA GLY A 126 18.72 -14.54 -2.46
C GLY A 126 17.32 -14.53 -3.10
N GLU A 127 16.25 -14.83 -2.35
CA GLU A 127 14.89 -14.78 -2.86
C GLU A 127 14.51 -13.34 -3.30
N PRO A 128 14.08 -13.13 -4.56
CA PRO A 128 13.66 -11.82 -5.03
C PRO A 128 12.43 -11.35 -4.27
N MET A 129 12.48 -10.11 -3.80
CA MET A 129 11.40 -9.50 -3.05
C MET A 129 11.23 -8.04 -3.45
N VAL A 130 10.09 -7.48 -3.09
CA VAL A 130 9.68 -6.13 -3.46
C VAL A 130 9.21 -5.39 -2.21
N ILE A 131 9.60 -4.12 -2.09
CA ILE A 131 9.08 -3.20 -1.09
C ILE A 131 8.41 -2.03 -1.82
N ARG A 132 7.15 -1.74 -1.46
CA ARG A 132 6.40 -0.60 -1.99
C ARG A 132 6.03 0.35 -0.87
N GLY A 133 6.30 1.65 -1.07
CA GLY A 133 6.08 2.64 -0.03
C GLY A 133 5.91 4.07 -0.53
N PHE A 134 5.49 4.93 0.39
CA PHE A 134 5.22 6.36 0.18
C PHE A 134 6.34 7.28 0.69
N GLY A 135 7.49 6.73 1.10
CA GLY A 135 8.75 7.36 1.49
C GLY A 135 9.00 8.82 1.06
N GLY A 136 10.03 9.15 0.31
CA GLY A 136 10.30 10.51 -0.17
C GLY A 136 9.23 11.13 -1.09
N THR A 137 8.11 10.47 -1.37
CA THR A 137 7.00 10.98 -2.20
C THR A 137 5.66 10.72 -1.55
N VAL A 138 5.19 11.72 -0.81
CA VAL A 138 3.90 11.68 -0.12
C VAL A 138 2.79 11.18 -1.06
N ASP A 139 2.66 11.73 -2.28
CA ASP A 139 1.54 11.44 -3.19
C ASP A 139 1.82 10.40 -4.30
N SER A 140 2.92 9.63 -4.23
CA SER A 140 3.13 8.54 -5.19
C SER A 140 3.69 7.29 -4.53
N LEU A 141 3.03 6.16 -4.81
CA LEU A 141 3.53 4.85 -4.46
C LEU A 141 4.69 4.50 -5.41
N ASN A 142 5.79 4.05 -4.83
CA ASN A 142 6.94 3.61 -5.58
C ASN A 142 7.40 2.25 -5.09
N GLN A 143 8.24 1.61 -5.90
CA GLN A 143 8.74 0.28 -5.71
C GLN A 143 10.27 0.26 -5.78
N ALA A 144 10.89 -0.52 -4.89
CA ALA A 144 12.23 -1.07 -5.09
C ALA A 144 12.21 -2.58 -5.04
N ASP A 145 13.15 -3.14 -5.80
CA ASP A 145 13.44 -4.55 -5.82
C ASP A 145 14.64 -4.82 -4.89
N PHE A 146 14.57 -5.93 -4.17
CA PHE A 146 15.58 -6.37 -3.21
C PHE A 146 15.75 -7.88 -3.32
N THR A 147 16.76 -8.42 -2.65
CA THR A 147 16.84 -9.85 -2.35
C THR A 147 16.83 -10.08 -0.86
N PHE A 148 16.09 -11.10 -0.41
CA PHE A 148 16.15 -11.54 0.98
C PHE A 148 17.57 -11.95 1.33
N SER A 149 18.11 -11.43 2.44
CA SER A 149 19.48 -11.71 2.86
C SER A 149 19.48 -12.80 3.93
N ASN A 150 19.07 -12.47 5.15
CA ASN A 150 19.09 -13.41 6.26
C ASN A 150 18.17 -12.98 7.41
N TYR A 151 17.88 -13.94 8.28
CA TYR A 151 17.35 -13.70 9.63
C TYR A 151 18.46 -13.24 10.57
N HIS A 152 18.17 -12.34 11.51
CA HIS A 152 19.14 -11.96 12.54
C HIS A 152 19.43 -13.15 13.46
N TRP A 153 20.71 -13.48 13.64
CA TRP A 153 21.20 -14.69 14.34
C TRP A 153 20.70 -14.88 15.79
N GLY A 154 20.37 -13.80 16.49
CA GLY A 154 19.87 -13.84 17.87
C GLY A 154 18.39 -13.52 18.02
N ASP A 155 17.84 -12.80 17.04
CA ASP A 155 16.50 -12.20 17.08
C ASP A 155 15.77 -12.60 15.80
N HIS A 156 15.33 -13.85 15.70
CA HIS A 156 14.75 -14.39 14.46
C HIS A 156 13.50 -13.65 13.97
N TYR A 157 12.95 -12.72 14.75
CA TYR A 157 11.90 -11.80 14.30
C TYR A 157 12.40 -10.70 13.36
N THR A 158 13.70 -10.39 13.37
CA THR A 158 14.33 -9.40 12.49
C THR A 158 14.91 -10.07 11.25
N VAL A 159 14.61 -9.50 10.08
CA VAL A 159 15.15 -9.93 8.78
C VAL A 159 15.85 -8.79 8.07
N TYR A 160 16.77 -9.15 7.17
CA TYR A 160 17.53 -8.22 6.35
C TYR A 160 17.31 -8.48 4.88
N ALA A 161 17.45 -7.42 4.08
CA ALA A 161 17.42 -7.49 2.64
C ALA A 161 18.54 -6.65 2.02
N ASP A 162 19.09 -7.19 0.95
CA ASP A 162 20.14 -6.57 0.16
C ASP A 162 19.53 -5.79 -1.00
N MET A 163 20.07 -4.61 -1.25
CA MET A 163 19.72 -3.81 -2.42
C MET A 163 20.32 -4.47 -3.67
N ILE A 164 19.56 -4.52 -4.76
CA ILE A 164 20.08 -5.03 -6.04
C ILE A 164 20.69 -3.94 -6.92
N ASP A 165 20.34 -2.68 -6.66
CA ASP A 165 20.82 -1.49 -7.32
C ASP A 165 20.86 -0.29 -6.35
N ASP A 166 20.87 0.95 -6.86
CA ASP A 166 20.90 2.16 -6.03
C ASP A 166 19.53 2.51 -5.40
N SER A 167 18.48 1.74 -5.68
CA SER A 167 17.15 1.92 -5.11
C SER A 167 17.10 1.46 -3.66
N HIS A 168 16.50 2.26 -2.77
CA HIS A 168 16.49 1.96 -1.34
C HIS A 168 15.39 2.69 -0.58
N THR A 169 14.98 2.15 0.57
CA THR A 169 13.93 2.76 1.39
C THR A 169 14.39 4.05 2.10
N THR A 170 13.44 4.90 2.43
CA THR A 170 13.66 6.19 3.10
C THR A 170 12.57 6.49 4.12
N GLY A 171 12.67 7.64 4.80
CA GLY A 171 11.64 8.05 5.76
C GLY A 171 10.27 8.13 5.08
N GLY A 172 9.25 7.55 5.71
CA GLY A 172 7.90 7.38 5.13
C GLY A 172 7.62 5.97 4.59
N ASP A 173 8.65 5.17 4.32
CA ASP A 173 8.49 3.76 3.90
C ASP A 173 8.29 2.81 5.09
N SER A 174 8.47 3.30 6.33
CA SER A 174 8.18 2.52 7.54
C SER A 174 6.78 1.90 7.48
N GLY A 175 6.69 0.62 7.80
CA GLY A 175 5.45 -0.15 7.73
C GLY A 175 5.09 -0.72 6.36
N ALA A 176 5.86 -0.43 5.31
CA ALA A 176 5.70 -1.04 4.00
C ALA A 176 5.82 -2.57 4.07
N ALA A 177 4.98 -3.27 3.31
CA ALA A 177 5.05 -4.71 3.16
C ALA A 177 6.27 -5.14 2.35
N TRP A 178 6.95 -6.20 2.81
CA TRP A 178 7.94 -6.93 2.04
C TRP A 178 7.24 -8.10 1.38
N THR A 179 7.23 -8.10 0.05
CA THR A 179 6.48 -9.09 -0.72
C THR A 179 7.38 -9.97 -1.55
N ILE A 180 7.04 -11.25 -1.62
CA ILE A 180 7.58 -12.22 -2.57
C ILE A 180 6.47 -12.69 -3.51
N ASN A 181 6.84 -13.19 -4.68
CA ASN A 181 5.89 -13.85 -5.56
C ASN A 181 5.93 -15.36 -5.34
N LYS A 182 4.85 -15.92 -4.79
CA LYS A 182 4.72 -17.36 -4.57
C LYS A 182 3.53 -17.90 -5.34
N ASN A 183 3.82 -18.77 -6.32
CA ASN A 183 2.82 -19.38 -7.19
C ASN A 183 1.90 -18.35 -7.89
N GLY A 184 2.44 -17.18 -8.25
CA GLY A 184 1.70 -16.13 -8.93
C GLY A 184 0.97 -15.15 -8.01
N ASN A 185 1.00 -15.34 -6.69
CA ASN A 185 0.42 -14.40 -5.72
C ASN A 185 1.53 -13.62 -5.01
N GLU A 186 1.27 -12.33 -4.76
CA GLU A 186 2.11 -11.55 -3.86
C GLU A 186 1.81 -11.93 -2.41
N GLU A 187 2.85 -12.24 -1.65
CA GLU A 187 2.72 -12.62 -0.25
C GLU A 187 3.63 -11.77 0.63
N ILE A 188 3.06 -11.20 1.69
CA ILE A 188 3.75 -10.39 2.70
C ILE A 188 4.42 -11.32 3.71
N PHE A 189 5.74 -11.31 3.78
CA PHE A 189 6.47 -12.11 4.78
C PHE A 189 7.12 -11.26 5.87
N ALA A 190 7.24 -9.94 5.67
CA ALA A 190 7.77 -9.01 6.66
C ALA A 190 7.20 -7.60 6.51
N ILE A 191 7.31 -6.82 7.58
CA ILE A 191 6.94 -5.40 7.66
C ILE A 191 8.21 -4.56 7.82
N HIS A 192 8.36 -3.55 6.97
CA HIS A 192 9.55 -2.71 6.94
C HIS A 192 9.71 -1.88 8.22
N ASN A 193 10.90 -1.95 8.81
CA ASN A 193 11.26 -1.13 9.97
C ASN A 193 12.13 0.07 9.54
N GLY A 194 13.21 -0.20 8.81
CA GLY A 194 14.11 0.85 8.39
C GLY A 194 15.32 0.33 7.63
N LYS A 195 16.38 1.15 7.61
CA LYS A 195 17.63 0.85 6.91
C LYS A 195 18.84 0.89 7.82
N LEU A 196 19.84 0.10 7.48
CA LEU A 196 21.18 0.15 8.04
C LEU A 196 22.16 0.60 6.97
N THR A 197 23.22 1.28 7.39
CA THR A 197 24.36 1.60 6.54
C THR A 197 25.60 1.06 7.23
N ASN A 198 26.32 0.17 6.58
CA ASN A 198 27.61 -0.30 7.06
C ASN A 198 28.61 0.87 7.01
N PRO A 199 29.20 1.29 8.15
CA PRO A 199 30.08 2.46 8.20
C PRO A 199 31.41 2.24 7.47
N ASP A 200 31.81 1.00 7.23
CA ASP A 200 33.09 0.65 6.60
C ASP A 200 32.94 0.46 5.08
N THR A 201 31.86 -0.18 4.63
CA THR A 201 31.62 -0.43 3.20
C THR A 201 30.69 0.59 2.54
N MET A 202 29.97 1.38 3.34
CA MET A 202 28.86 2.26 2.91
C MET A 202 27.70 1.49 2.25
N GLU A 203 27.70 0.16 2.29
CA GLU A 203 26.60 -0.66 1.82
C GLU A 203 25.38 -0.41 2.70
N ARG A 204 24.21 -0.29 2.06
CA ARG A 204 22.94 -0.12 2.76
C ARG A 204 22.17 -1.43 2.70
N SER A 205 21.45 -1.73 3.76
CA SER A 205 20.51 -2.83 3.81
C SER A 205 19.19 -2.34 4.38
N ALA A 206 18.10 -3.01 4.01
CA ALA A 206 16.82 -2.83 4.65
C ALA A 206 16.66 -3.89 5.75
N TYR A 207 15.91 -3.56 6.80
CA TYR A 207 15.50 -4.53 7.80
C TYR A 207 14.02 -4.38 8.15
N GLY A 208 13.43 -5.48 8.61
CA GLY A 208 12.02 -5.59 8.91
C GLY A 208 11.69 -6.65 9.96
N THR A 209 10.42 -6.71 10.33
CA THR A 209 9.87 -7.70 11.28
C THR A 209 9.08 -8.74 10.51
N THR A 210 9.38 -10.02 10.69
CA THR A 210 8.70 -11.12 9.99
C THR A 210 7.25 -11.27 10.43
N ILE A 211 6.33 -11.60 9.53
CA ILE A 211 4.95 -11.99 9.87
C ILE A 211 4.93 -13.23 10.79
N GLN A 212 5.81 -14.21 10.51
CA GLN A 212 5.93 -15.42 11.31
C GLN A 212 6.11 -15.15 12.82
N SER A 213 6.83 -14.09 13.20
CA SER A 213 7.09 -13.80 14.62
C SER A 213 5.93 -13.10 15.33
N VAL A 214 4.93 -12.61 14.60
CA VAL A 214 3.77 -11.86 15.12
C VAL A 214 2.42 -12.51 14.78
N GLN A 215 2.41 -13.81 14.47
CA GLN A 215 1.21 -14.57 14.09
C GLN A 215 0.10 -14.47 15.14
N ASP A 216 0.44 -14.73 16.41
CA ASP A 216 -0.53 -14.69 17.51
C ASP A 216 -1.10 -13.27 17.66
N PHE A 217 -0.26 -12.24 17.55
CA PHE A 217 -0.71 -10.85 17.58
C PHE A 217 -1.71 -10.54 16.47
N ILE A 218 -1.45 -11.00 15.24
CA ILE A 218 -2.35 -10.79 14.09
C ILE A 218 -3.68 -11.50 14.33
N THR A 219 -3.62 -12.79 14.66
CA THR A 219 -4.82 -13.64 14.79
C THR A 219 -5.67 -13.28 16.01
N GLU A 220 -5.07 -12.88 17.14
CA GLU A 220 -5.79 -12.40 18.32
C GLU A 220 -6.41 -11.01 18.11
N THR A 221 -5.82 -10.18 17.25
CA THR A 221 -6.33 -8.81 17.00
C THR A 221 -7.46 -8.81 15.97
N ILE A 222 -7.35 -9.62 14.92
CA ILE A 222 -8.29 -9.62 13.79
C ILE A 222 -9.37 -10.68 13.98
N ASP A 223 -8.97 -11.92 14.28
CA ASP A 223 -9.84 -13.10 14.44
C ASP A 223 -10.95 -13.18 13.37
N GLY A 224 -10.54 -13.17 12.09
CA GLY A 224 -11.46 -13.03 10.95
C GLY A 224 -10.83 -13.42 9.62
N TRP A 225 -11.49 -13.09 8.53
CA TRP A 225 -11.02 -13.34 7.17
C TRP A 225 -10.18 -12.18 6.62
N HIS A 226 -9.13 -12.52 5.87
CA HIS A 226 -8.42 -11.59 4.99
C HIS A 226 -8.77 -11.87 3.53
N TYR A 227 -9.37 -10.88 2.88
CA TYR A 227 -10.02 -11.02 1.57
C TYR A 227 -10.02 -9.68 0.82
N PRO A 228 -10.14 -9.66 -0.52
CA PRO A 228 -10.39 -8.44 -1.27
C PRO A 228 -11.83 -7.98 -1.03
N THR A 229 -12.08 -6.70 -0.74
CA THR A 229 -13.45 -6.20 -0.51
C THR A 229 -14.22 -5.98 -1.80
N LEU A 230 -13.53 -5.91 -2.94
CA LEU A 230 -14.11 -5.81 -4.27
C LEU A 230 -13.59 -6.92 -5.19
N ALA A 231 -14.49 -7.57 -5.94
CA ALA A 231 -14.14 -8.51 -7.01
C ALA A 231 -15.04 -8.31 -8.23
N ASP A 232 -14.56 -8.69 -9.41
CA ASP A 232 -15.33 -8.65 -10.66
C ASP A 232 -15.40 -10.04 -11.27
N THR A 233 -16.52 -10.35 -11.89
CA THR A 233 -16.65 -11.55 -12.71
C THR A 233 -16.13 -11.32 -14.13
N ASP A 234 -15.65 -12.38 -14.75
CA ASP A 234 -15.27 -12.39 -16.16
C ASP A 234 -16.49 -12.23 -17.10
N THR A 235 -16.23 -12.26 -18.41
CA THR A 235 -17.29 -12.10 -19.44
C THR A 235 -18.34 -13.21 -19.43
N ASP A 236 -18.05 -14.35 -18.81
CA ASP A 236 -18.97 -15.47 -18.66
C ASP A 236 -19.70 -15.44 -17.30
N GLY A 237 -19.50 -14.37 -16.52
CA GLY A 237 -20.11 -14.18 -15.21
C GLY A 237 -19.45 -14.99 -14.10
N LYS A 238 -18.20 -15.43 -14.26
CA LYS A 238 -17.49 -16.27 -13.29
C LYS A 238 -16.35 -15.53 -12.59
N ALA A 239 -16.08 -15.89 -11.35
CA ALA A 239 -14.85 -15.49 -10.65
C ALA A 239 -14.38 -16.58 -9.69
N THR A 240 -13.05 -16.64 -9.50
CA THR A 240 -12.43 -17.39 -8.40
C THR A 240 -11.83 -16.37 -7.44
N ILE A 241 -12.33 -16.34 -6.20
CA ILE A 241 -11.90 -15.40 -5.18
C ILE A 241 -11.07 -16.16 -4.15
N THR A 242 -9.86 -15.71 -3.88
CA THR A 242 -8.99 -16.29 -2.84
C THR A 242 -9.13 -15.47 -1.56
N ILE A 243 -9.23 -16.17 -0.43
CA ILE A 243 -9.22 -15.57 0.91
C ILE A 243 -8.23 -16.31 1.81
N GLN A 244 -7.87 -15.69 2.93
CA GLN A 244 -6.99 -16.25 3.95
C GLN A 244 -7.62 -16.19 5.33
N SER A 245 -7.50 -17.25 6.11
CA SER A 245 -7.93 -17.24 7.51
C SER A 245 -6.92 -16.50 8.38
N LEU A 246 -7.37 -15.47 9.10
CA LEU A 246 -6.63 -14.85 10.21
C LEU A 246 -7.32 -15.15 11.55
N HIS A 247 -8.14 -16.20 11.61
CA HIS A 247 -8.74 -16.68 12.85
C HIS A 247 -7.67 -17.27 13.76
N ARG A 248 -7.91 -17.22 15.07
CA ARG A 248 -7.02 -17.88 16.05
C ARG A 248 -7.11 -19.41 15.97
N ASP A 249 -8.30 -19.93 15.75
CA ASP A 249 -8.62 -21.35 15.76
C ASP A 249 -9.01 -21.83 14.34
N ASP A 250 -9.03 -23.16 14.12
CA ASP A 250 -9.52 -23.73 12.87
C ASP A 250 -11.00 -23.37 12.65
N VAL A 251 -11.35 -22.97 11.43
CA VAL A 251 -12.72 -22.58 11.04
C VAL A 251 -13.24 -23.45 9.90
N VAL A 252 -14.54 -23.37 9.64
CA VAL A 252 -15.20 -23.99 8.49
C VAL A 252 -15.94 -22.92 7.70
N ASP A 253 -16.21 -23.19 6.43
CA ASP A 253 -17.03 -22.33 5.60
C ASP A 253 -18.42 -22.05 6.20
N THR A 254 -18.81 -20.78 6.16
CA THR A 254 -20.14 -20.29 6.51
C THR A 254 -20.68 -19.30 5.47
N ALA A 255 -20.04 -19.19 4.31
CA ALA A 255 -20.31 -18.12 3.35
C ALA A 255 -21.64 -18.30 2.60
N TRP A 256 -22.23 -17.19 2.16
CA TRP A 256 -23.40 -17.17 1.30
C TRP A 256 -23.36 -16.01 0.31
N GLY A 257 -24.12 -16.16 -0.78
CA GLY A 257 -24.26 -15.13 -1.80
C GLY A 257 -25.57 -14.37 -1.70
N ASP A 258 -25.52 -13.07 -2.00
CA ASP A 258 -26.67 -12.29 -2.48
C ASP A 258 -26.44 -11.89 -3.94
N ASN A 259 -27.40 -12.19 -4.80
CA ASN A 259 -27.30 -12.00 -6.25
C ASN A 259 -26.06 -12.62 -6.94
N ILE A 260 -25.46 -13.63 -6.30
CA ILE A 260 -24.41 -14.51 -6.84
C ILE A 260 -24.70 -15.95 -6.39
N THR A 261 -24.10 -16.92 -7.06
CA THR A 261 -24.14 -18.34 -6.67
C THR A 261 -22.73 -18.84 -6.41
N ILE A 262 -22.50 -19.43 -5.24
CA ILE A 262 -21.26 -20.18 -4.96
C ILE A 262 -21.39 -21.55 -5.63
N ILE A 263 -20.50 -21.84 -6.59
CA ILE A 263 -20.55 -23.06 -7.42
C ILE A 263 -19.42 -24.05 -7.08
N GLY A 264 -18.46 -23.64 -6.27
CA GLY A 264 -17.31 -24.47 -5.89
C GLY A 264 -16.27 -23.69 -5.10
N GLY A 265 -15.03 -24.18 -5.15
CA GLY A 265 -13.88 -23.61 -4.45
C GLY A 265 -13.44 -24.45 -3.24
N SER A 266 -12.19 -24.27 -2.83
CA SER A 266 -11.57 -25.08 -1.78
C SER A 266 -12.00 -24.71 -0.36
N CYS A 267 -12.66 -23.56 -0.15
CA CYS A 267 -13.18 -23.22 1.18
C CYS A 267 -14.27 -24.21 1.63
N LEU A 268 -14.95 -24.86 0.67
CA LEU A 268 -15.98 -25.87 0.92
C LEU A 268 -15.40 -27.21 1.41
N ASP A 269 -14.06 -27.40 1.35
CA ASP A 269 -13.38 -28.68 1.57
C ASP A 269 -12.97 -28.94 3.04
N GLY A 270 -13.76 -28.47 4.00
CA GLY A 270 -13.62 -28.82 5.42
C GLY A 270 -12.97 -27.74 6.29
N LEU A 271 -12.02 -28.13 7.14
CA LEU A 271 -11.38 -27.24 8.11
C LEU A 271 -10.30 -26.38 7.46
N ILE A 272 -10.32 -25.09 7.74
CA ILE A 272 -9.37 -24.08 7.27
C ILE A 272 -8.58 -23.59 8.48
N LYS A 273 -7.26 -23.76 8.47
CA LYS A 273 -6.39 -23.42 9.60
C LYS A 273 -5.99 -21.93 9.56
N PRO A 274 -5.47 -21.38 10.67
CA PRO A 274 -4.86 -20.05 10.65
C PRO A 274 -3.79 -19.94 9.54
N PHE A 275 -3.82 -18.82 8.81
CA PHE A 275 -3.00 -18.50 7.64
C PHE A 275 -3.23 -19.37 6.38
N ASP A 276 -4.05 -20.42 6.44
CA ASP A 276 -4.43 -21.15 5.24
C ASP A 276 -5.22 -20.26 4.29
N LYS A 277 -4.99 -20.49 2.99
CA LYS A 277 -5.74 -19.86 1.91
C LYS A 277 -6.73 -20.84 1.32
N CYS A 278 -7.90 -20.36 0.98
CA CYS A 278 -8.90 -21.13 0.25
C CYS A 278 -9.61 -20.26 -0.79
N THR A 279 -10.35 -20.89 -1.70
CA THR A 279 -11.06 -20.18 -2.77
C THR A 279 -12.56 -20.40 -2.73
N TYR A 280 -13.31 -19.42 -3.25
CA TYR A 280 -14.68 -19.57 -3.70
C TYR A 280 -14.74 -19.39 -5.21
N ASP A 281 -15.39 -20.33 -5.89
CA ASP A 281 -15.78 -20.17 -7.28
C ASP A 281 -17.23 -19.69 -7.32
N ILE A 282 -17.48 -18.55 -7.95
CA ILE A 282 -18.80 -17.92 -8.01
C ILE A 282 -19.29 -17.72 -9.45
N GLU A 283 -20.61 -17.69 -9.60
CA GLU A 283 -21.32 -17.27 -10.81
C GLU A 283 -22.27 -16.10 -10.50
N SER A 284 -22.33 -15.13 -11.42
CA SER A 284 -23.22 -13.97 -11.42
C SER A 284 -23.82 -13.80 -12.82
N ASP A 285 -24.97 -13.13 -12.92
CA ASP A 285 -25.52 -12.71 -14.21
C ASP A 285 -24.84 -11.43 -14.77
N GLY A 286 -23.77 -10.96 -14.11
CA GLY A 286 -23.01 -9.76 -14.44
C GLY A 286 -23.53 -8.49 -13.76
N THR A 287 -24.61 -8.58 -12.98
CA THR A 287 -25.07 -7.47 -12.15
C THR A 287 -24.32 -7.43 -10.81
N GLN A 288 -24.51 -6.34 -10.05
CA GLN A 288 -23.89 -6.19 -8.75
C GLN A 288 -24.44 -7.22 -7.77
N GLY A 289 -23.55 -7.89 -7.03
CA GLY A 289 -23.90 -8.84 -5.99
C GLY A 289 -22.91 -8.81 -4.83
N GLU A 290 -23.08 -9.72 -3.90
CA GLU A 290 -22.30 -9.76 -2.66
C GLU A 290 -22.00 -11.21 -2.27
N LEU A 291 -20.75 -11.46 -1.89
CA LEU A 291 -20.33 -12.70 -1.22
C LEU A 291 -20.07 -12.36 0.25
N TYR A 292 -20.87 -12.91 1.14
CA TYR A 292 -20.75 -12.77 2.58
C TYR A 292 -19.90 -13.93 3.11
N LEU A 293 -18.76 -13.63 3.73
CA LEU A 293 -17.96 -14.60 4.48
C LEU A 293 -18.52 -14.77 5.90
N THR A 294 -18.98 -13.67 6.47
CA THR A 294 -19.79 -13.54 7.68
C THR A 294 -20.78 -12.38 7.52
N ASP A 295 -21.57 -12.07 8.54
CA ASP A 295 -22.53 -10.95 8.51
C ASP A 295 -21.85 -9.59 8.29
N ASN A 296 -20.55 -9.45 8.63
CA ASN A 296 -19.82 -8.18 8.55
C ASN A 296 -18.65 -8.22 7.56
N GLU A 297 -18.33 -9.38 7.00
CA GLU A 297 -17.21 -9.56 6.08
C GLU A 297 -17.75 -9.83 4.68
N VAL A 298 -17.82 -8.77 3.88
CA VAL A 298 -18.51 -8.78 2.58
C VAL A 298 -17.56 -8.44 1.45
N ILE A 299 -17.64 -9.21 0.37
CA ILE A 299 -17.00 -8.95 -0.92
C ILE A 299 -18.07 -8.47 -1.88
N HIS A 300 -17.97 -7.23 -2.33
CA HIS A 300 -18.88 -6.70 -3.34
C HIS A 300 -18.43 -7.14 -4.74
N ILE A 301 -19.33 -7.79 -5.46
CA ILE A 301 -19.12 -8.35 -6.78
C ILE A 301 -19.67 -7.38 -7.83
N ASN A 302 -18.87 -7.05 -8.85
CA ASN A 302 -19.24 -6.14 -9.95
C ASN A 302 -19.73 -4.77 -9.47
N LYS A 303 -19.22 -4.28 -8.32
CA LYS A 303 -19.53 -2.94 -7.81
C LYS A 303 -19.05 -1.90 -8.83
N PRO A 304 -19.91 -0.98 -9.28
CA PRO A 304 -19.49 0.09 -10.17
C PRO A 304 -18.38 0.93 -9.53
N ILE A 305 -17.37 1.30 -10.31
CA ILE A 305 -16.37 2.27 -9.87
C ILE A 305 -17.09 3.63 -9.79
N GLU A 306 -17.16 4.19 -8.58
CA GLU A 306 -17.61 5.57 -8.43
C GLU A 306 -16.59 6.49 -9.11
N ASN A 307 -16.94 7.00 -10.28
CA ASN A 307 -16.21 8.12 -10.85
C ASN A 307 -16.51 9.33 -9.96
N THR A 308 -15.58 9.69 -9.07
CA THR A 308 -15.55 11.02 -8.48
C THR A 308 -15.19 12.02 -9.58
N GLY A 309 -16.15 12.27 -10.46
CA GLY A 309 -16.07 13.31 -11.47
C GLY A 309 -15.86 14.64 -10.76
N GLY A 310 -14.82 15.36 -11.19
CA GLY A 310 -14.65 16.77 -10.84
C GLY A 310 -15.98 17.51 -11.04
N GLY A 311 -16.38 18.26 -10.02
CA GLY A 311 -17.74 18.77 -9.85
C GLY A 311 -18.33 19.39 -11.12
N ASP A 312 -19.43 18.79 -11.59
CA ASP A 312 -20.38 19.47 -12.44
C ASP A 312 -21.21 20.42 -11.57
N GLY A 313 -20.80 21.69 -11.55
CA GLY A 313 -21.59 22.78 -11.01
C GLY A 313 -22.80 23.06 -11.90
N GLY A 314 -23.81 22.18 -11.82
CA GLY A 314 -25.11 22.40 -12.45
C GLY A 314 -25.87 23.52 -11.76
N ASN A 315 -25.67 24.77 -12.22
CA ASN A 315 -26.55 25.88 -11.89
C ASN A 315 -27.51 26.13 -13.05
N ASN A 316 -28.76 25.70 -12.87
CA ASN A 316 -29.88 26.11 -13.71
C ASN A 316 -30.18 27.59 -13.46
N ASN A 317 -29.79 28.46 -14.38
CA ASN A 317 -30.60 29.64 -14.65
C ASN A 317 -30.46 30.09 -16.11
N THR A 318 -31.60 30.16 -16.77
CA THR A 318 -31.83 30.89 -18.01
C THR A 318 -31.40 32.34 -17.83
N ASP A 319 -30.48 32.83 -18.66
CA ASP A 319 -30.68 33.99 -19.52
C ASP A 319 -29.41 34.27 -20.34
N ASN A 320 -29.63 34.81 -21.54
CA ASN A 320 -28.63 35.26 -22.49
C ASN A 320 -27.55 36.12 -21.81
N ASP A 321 -26.28 35.91 -22.15
CA ASP A 321 -25.38 36.98 -22.64
C ASP A 321 -23.95 36.47 -22.89
N ASP A 322 -23.40 36.90 -24.02
CA ASP A 322 -21.99 37.06 -24.41
C ASP A 322 -20.92 36.02 -24.00
N SER A 323 -20.51 35.23 -24.98
CA SER A 323 -19.29 34.42 -24.94
C SER A 323 -18.03 35.29 -25.02
N GLY A 324 -17.47 35.63 -23.85
CA GLY A 324 -16.12 36.14 -23.68
C GLY A 324 -15.08 35.02 -23.76
N GLY A 325 -14.16 35.10 -24.72
CA GLY A 325 -13.06 34.16 -24.90
C GLY A 325 -11.97 34.34 -23.84
N SER A 326 -11.53 33.23 -23.23
CA SER A 326 -10.34 33.19 -22.38
C SER A 326 -9.11 32.76 -23.20
N MET A 327 -8.09 33.60 -23.14
CA MET A 327 -6.84 33.50 -23.88
C MET A 327 -5.94 32.41 -23.27
N GLY A 328 -5.54 31.46 -24.11
CA GLY A 328 -4.54 30.44 -23.76
C GLY A 328 -3.15 31.02 -23.50
N PHE A 329 -2.41 30.30 -22.66
CA PHE A 329 -1.09 30.59 -22.08
C PHE A 329 0.08 30.62 -23.11
N TRP A 330 -0.14 31.12 -24.33
CA TRP A 330 0.87 31.12 -25.40
C TRP A 330 1.44 32.48 -25.86
N PRO A 331 1.12 33.68 -25.30
CA PRO A 331 1.74 34.93 -25.76
C PRO A 331 3.00 35.37 -24.97
N LEU A 332 3.35 34.73 -23.86
CA LEU A 332 4.49 35.18 -23.03
C LEU A 332 5.87 34.74 -23.56
N LEU A 333 5.93 33.83 -24.52
CA LEU A 333 7.18 33.37 -25.14
C LEU A 333 7.68 34.26 -26.30
N LEU A 334 6.84 35.16 -26.83
CA LEU A 334 7.20 36.01 -27.98
C LEU A 334 7.58 37.45 -27.60
N LEU A 335 7.42 37.86 -26.33
CA LEU A 335 7.87 39.16 -25.84
C LEU A 335 9.34 39.17 -25.35
N GLY A 336 9.98 38.00 -25.22
CA GLY A 336 11.39 37.87 -24.85
C GLY A 336 12.39 37.99 -26.01
N ILE A 337 11.95 37.83 -27.26
CA ILE A 337 12.85 37.80 -28.43
C ILE A 337 12.92 39.17 -29.16
N ALA A 338 12.00 40.09 -28.87
CA ALA A 338 11.97 41.43 -29.50
C ALA A 338 12.89 42.48 -28.84
N THR A 339 13.45 42.22 -27.65
CA THR A 339 14.34 43.17 -26.95
C THR A 339 15.84 42.88 -27.14
N LEU A 340 16.21 41.78 -27.79
CA LEU A 340 17.60 41.44 -28.13
C LEU A 340 18.06 41.94 -29.52
N ARG A 341 17.22 42.71 -30.23
CA ARG A 341 17.55 43.25 -31.57
C ARG A 341 17.69 44.76 -31.66
N ARG A 342 17.93 45.46 -30.54
CA ARG A 342 18.17 46.91 -30.55
C ARG A 342 19.33 47.36 -29.67
N LYS A 343 20.50 46.75 -29.84
CA LYS A 343 21.81 47.40 -29.62
C LYS A 343 22.86 46.82 -30.58
N ARG A 344 22.92 47.40 -31.78
CA ARG A 344 24.15 47.69 -32.52
C ARG A 344 23.94 48.97 -33.29
#